data_AF-V4AQN5-F1
#
_entry.id   AF-V4AQN5-F1
#
_cell.length_a   1.000
_cell.length_b   1.000
_cell.length_c   1.000
_cell.angle_alpha   90.00
_cell.angle_beta   90.00
_cell.angle_gamma   90.00
#
_symmetry.space_group_name_H-M   'P 1'
#
loop_
_entity.id
_entity.type
_entity.pdbx_description
1 polymer ?
#
loop_
_entity_poly.entity_id
_entity_poly.type
_entity_poly.pdbx_seq_one_letter_code
_entity_poly.pdbx_strand_id
1 'polypeptide(L)'
;MNEICAILKEYNESDTEGIIDLFKEYSVNPKDKMEVHAKLKELDYSKLMTFDANGLYASAMTEGEYPKAESARAFLPEEEKEFVKLFNKQKFRPRTAILKVWFEYPKNMFFHPIPAKDKITFTNRIGKKETGSKIRFRNGFCHDVLTSVDIQEIVKSGGKIIRISEMV
;
A
#
# COMPACT_ATOMS: atom_id res chain seq x y z
N MET A 1 6.39 -23.20 -4.97
CA MET A 1 6.94 -22.19 -4.01
C MET A 1 8.44 -22.42 -3.79
N ASN A 2 8.87 -23.64 -3.45
CA ASN A 2 10.30 -23.97 -3.25
C ASN A 2 11.20 -23.65 -4.47
N GLU A 3 10.72 -23.93 -5.69
CA GLU A 3 11.45 -23.62 -6.93
C GLU A 3 11.63 -22.11 -7.15
N ILE A 4 10.62 -21.30 -6.82
CA ILE A 4 10.70 -19.83 -6.88
C ILE A 4 11.74 -19.33 -5.87
N CYS A 5 11.71 -19.85 -4.63
CA CYS A 5 12.71 -19.50 -3.62
C CYS A 5 14.12 -19.92 -4.06
N ALA A 6 14.29 -21.09 -4.67
CA ALA A 6 15.60 -21.55 -5.15
C ALA A 6 16.18 -20.62 -6.23
N ILE A 7 15.37 -20.21 -7.22
CA ILE A 7 15.78 -19.27 -8.28
C ILE A 7 16.19 -17.92 -7.67
N LEU A 8 15.41 -17.41 -6.72
CA LEU A 8 15.71 -16.14 -6.07
C LEU A 8 16.96 -16.22 -5.18
N LYS A 9 17.18 -17.35 -4.48
CA LYS A 9 18.40 -17.60 -3.69
C LYS A 9 19.65 -17.66 -4.56
N GLU A 10 19.58 -18.39 -5.68
CA GLU A 10 20.67 -18.47 -6.65
C GLU A 10 21.04 -17.09 -7.20
N TYR A 11 20.04 -16.29 -7.59
CA TYR A 11 20.26 -14.95 -8.12
C TYR A 11 20.84 -13.96 -7.11
N ASN A 12 20.34 -14.02 -5.87
CA ASN A 12 20.79 -13.14 -4.78
C ASN A 12 22.07 -13.64 -4.09
N GLU A 13 22.54 -14.86 -4.39
CA GLU A 13 23.62 -15.52 -3.64
C GLU A 13 23.34 -15.52 -2.13
N SER A 14 22.09 -15.82 -1.77
CA SER A 14 21.55 -15.66 -0.43
C SER A 14 21.01 -16.97 0.13
N ASP A 15 21.34 -17.26 1.38
CA ASP A 15 20.84 -18.42 2.11
C ASP A 15 19.51 -18.14 2.84
N THR A 16 18.98 -16.91 2.75
CA THR A 16 17.76 -16.45 3.45
C THR A 16 16.57 -17.38 3.18
N GLU A 17 16.07 -18.06 4.22
CA GLU A 17 14.96 -19.02 4.10
C GLU A 17 13.58 -18.36 4.00
N GLY A 18 13.43 -17.15 4.57
CA GLY A 18 12.17 -16.42 4.54
C GLY A 18 11.87 -15.87 3.15
N ILE A 19 10.79 -16.34 2.51
CA ILE A 19 10.37 -15.86 1.17
C ILE A 19 10.23 -14.33 1.13
N ILE A 20 9.68 -13.72 2.18
CA ILE A 20 9.48 -12.26 2.25
C ILE A 20 10.82 -11.52 2.25
N ASP A 21 11.81 -12.01 3.01
CA ASP A 21 13.11 -11.35 3.12
C ASP A 21 13.94 -11.56 1.86
N LEU A 22 13.86 -12.76 1.26
CA LEU A 22 14.45 -13.05 -0.05
C LEU A 22 13.88 -12.15 -1.17
N PHE A 23 12.57 -11.86 -1.14
CA PHE A 23 11.95 -10.91 -2.07
C PHE A 23 12.38 -9.47 -1.83
N LYS A 24 12.61 -9.04 -0.58
CA LYS A 24 13.15 -7.71 -0.27
C LYS A 24 14.55 -7.55 -0.86
N GLU A 25 15.41 -8.55 -0.65
CA GLU A 25 16.76 -8.59 -1.23
C GLU A 25 16.71 -8.52 -2.76
N TYR A 26 15.88 -9.36 -3.40
CA TYR A 26 15.67 -9.34 -4.84
C TYR A 26 15.16 -7.97 -5.36
N SER A 27 14.30 -7.30 -4.60
CA SER A 27 13.70 -6.02 -5.01
C SER A 27 14.75 -4.92 -5.11
N VAL A 28 15.72 -4.88 -4.19
CA VAL A 28 16.78 -3.87 -4.13
C VAL A 28 18.05 -4.25 -4.91
N ASN A 29 18.16 -5.51 -5.35
CA ASN A 29 19.32 -6.00 -6.10
C ASN A 29 19.49 -5.27 -7.45
N PRO A 30 20.68 -4.69 -7.74
CA PRO A 30 20.95 -3.94 -8.96
C PRO A 30 21.25 -4.81 -10.20
N LYS A 31 21.44 -6.12 -10.05
CA LYS A 31 21.64 -7.06 -11.18
C LYS A 31 20.42 -7.04 -12.14
N ASP A 32 20.63 -7.46 -13.39
CA ASP A 32 19.56 -7.55 -14.38
C ASP A 32 18.58 -8.68 -14.05
N LYS A 33 17.30 -8.33 -13.95
CA LYS A 33 16.22 -9.23 -13.52
C LYS A 33 15.64 -10.06 -14.67
N MET A 34 16.12 -9.86 -15.89
CA MET A 34 15.64 -10.62 -17.06
C MET A 34 15.87 -12.12 -16.94
N GLU A 35 17.00 -12.56 -16.36
CA GLU A 35 17.30 -13.98 -16.17
C GLU A 35 16.32 -14.66 -15.21
N VAL A 36 16.02 -13.99 -14.08
CA VAL A 36 15.01 -14.46 -13.12
C VAL A 36 13.64 -14.54 -13.78
N HIS A 37 13.25 -13.54 -14.56
CA HIS A 37 11.96 -13.54 -15.27
C HIS A 37 11.84 -14.68 -16.29
N ALA A 38 12.92 -14.97 -17.02
CA ALA A 38 12.97 -16.08 -17.96
C ALA A 38 12.85 -17.43 -17.24
N LYS A 39 13.66 -17.67 -16.20
CA LYS A 39 13.59 -18.89 -15.39
C LYS A 39 12.23 -19.08 -14.71
N LEU A 40 11.63 -17.98 -14.21
CA LEU A 40 10.30 -18.03 -13.63
C LEU A 40 9.27 -18.45 -14.68
N LYS A 41 9.30 -17.92 -15.91
CA LYS A 41 8.35 -18.25 -16.99
C LYS A 41 8.33 -19.72 -17.39
N GLU A 42 9.45 -20.41 -17.23
CA GLU A 42 9.59 -21.83 -17.55
C GLU A 42 9.05 -22.74 -16.45
N LEU A 43 8.77 -22.21 -15.26
CA LEU A 43 8.17 -22.98 -14.18
C LEU A 43 6.79 -23.48 -14.58
N ASP A 44 6.49 -24.72 -14.18
CA ASP A 44 5.17 -25.30 -14.36
C ASP A 44 4.16 -24.59 -13.45
N TYR A 45 3.44 -23.64 -14.04
CA TYR A 45 2.37 -22.90 -13.39
C TYR A 45 1.06 -23.70 -13.27
N SER A 46 1.02 -24.97 -13.69
CA SER A 46 -0.17 -25.83 -13.51
C SER A 46 -0.64 -25.93 -12.05
N LYS A 47 0.26 -25.63 -11.09
CA LYS A 47 0.00 -25.61 -9.65
C LYS A 47 -0.33 -24.22 -9.10
N LEU A 48 -0.30 -23.16 -9.92
CA LEU A 48 -0.71 -21.82 -9.49
C LEU A 48 -2.20 -21.64 -9.68
N MET A 49 -2.83 -21.06 -8.66
CA MET A 49 -4.24 -20.70 -8.68
C MET A 49 -4.37 -19.18 -8.78
N THR A 50 -5.21 -18.72 -9.70
CA THR A 50 -5.60 -17.32 -9.80
C THR A 50 -6.94 -17.13 -9.11
N PHE A 51 -7.02 -16.16 -8.21
CA PHE A 51 -8.28 -15.72 -7.62
C PHE A 51 -8.67 -14.41 -8.26
N ASP A 52 -9.92 -14.32 -8.71
CA ASP A 52 -10.51 -13.08 -9.19
C ASP A 52 -11.84 -12.85 -8.46
N ALA A 53 -12.13 -11.59 -8.17
CA ALA A 53 -13.35 -11.22 -7.47
C ALA A 53 -14.46 -10.97 -8.48
N ASN A 54 -15.53 -11.77 -8.40
CA ASN A 54 -16.71 -11.61 -9.27
C ASN A 54 -17.36 -10.24 -9.03
N GLY A 55 -17.17 -9.31 -9.98
CA GLY A 55 -17.82 -7.99 -9.92
C GLY A 55 -17.43 -7.17 -8.69
N LEU A 56 -16.14 -7.13 -8.32
CA LEU A 56 -15.59 -6.48 -7.11
C LEU A 56 -16.28 -5.16 -6.72
N TYR A 57 -16.42 -4.23 -7.67
CA TYR A 57 -17.07 -2.94 -7.42
C TYR A 57 -18.56 -3.05 -7.17
N ALA A 58 -19.27 -3.90 -7.91
CA ALA A 58 -20.70 -4.12 -7.71
C ALA A 58 -20.96 -4.72 -6.33
N SER A 59 -20.18 -5.73 -5.93
CA SER A 59 -20.25 -6.31 -4.58
C SER A 59 -20.02 -5.26 -3.49
N ALA A 60 -18.98 -4.43 -3.64
CA ALA A 60 -18.71 -3.33 -2.71
C ALA A 60 -19.88 -2.33 -2.64
N MET A 61 -20.54 -2.04 -3.78
CA MET A 61 -21.71 -1.15 -3.82
C MET A 61 -22.93 -1.70 -3.08
N THR A 62 -23.18 -3.01 -3.16
CA THR A 62 -24.30 -3.64 -2.46
C THR A 62 -24.09 -3.82 -0.95
N GLU A 63 -22.86 -4.15 -0.54
CA GLU A 63 -22.57 -4.53 0.86
C GLU A 63 -21.86 -3.43 1.66
N GLY A 64 -21.30 -2.43 0.97
CA GLY A 64 -20.53 -1.35 1.59
C GLY A 64 -21.39 -0.25 2.20
N GLU A 65 -20.94 0.28 3.33
CA GLU A 65 -21.47 1.54 3.87
C GLU A 65 -20.79 2.73 3.18
N TYR A 66 -21.59 3.56 2.51
CA TYR A 66 -21.10 4.75 1.81
C TYR A 66 -21.40 6.04 2.58
N PRO A 67 -20.50 7.04 2.51
CA PRO A 67 -20.80 8.38 3.02
C PRO A 67 -22.04 8.96 2.33
N LYS A 68 -22.98 9.46 3.12
CA LYS A 68 -24.16 10.18 2.63
C LYS A 68 -23.88 11.67 2.68
N ALA A 69 -24.12 12.37 1.58
CA ALA A 69 -23.85 13.81 1.48
C ALA A 69 -24.69 14.61 2.49
N GLU A 70 -25.90 14.13 2.79
CA GLU A 70 -26.86 14.76 3.70
C GLU A 70 -26.39 14.75 5.16
N SER A 71 -25.55 13.77 5.54
CA SER A 71 -24.97 13.69 6.89
C SER A 71 -23.52 14.17 6.95
N ALA A 72 -22.98 14.71 5.85
CA ALA A 72 -21.63 15.21 5.81
C ALA A 72 -21.51 16.48 6.66
N ARG A 73 -20.49 16.51 7.52
CA ARG A 73 -20.09 17.72 8.25
C ARG A 73 -18.58 17.85 8.26
N ALA A 74 -18.11 19.06 8.49
CA ALA A 74 -16.69 19.30 8.73
C ALA A 74 -16.22 18.56 9.99
N PHE A 75 -14.98 18.08 9.92
CA PHE A 75 -14.26 17.55 11.06
C PHE A 75 -13.94 18.71 12.03
N LEU A 76 -14.15 18.50 13.32
CA LEU A 76 -13.85 19.49 14.35
C LEU A 76 -12.51 19.16 15.04
N PRO A 77 -11.60 20.13 15.24
CA PRO A 77 -10.29 19.88 15.85
C PRO A 77 -10.37 19.26 17.25
N GLU A 78 -11.44 19.54 18.00
CA GLU A 78 -11.68 18.98 19.34
C GLU A 78 -11.84 17.46 19.32
N GLU A 79 -12.26 16.88 18.18
CA GLU A 79 -12.49 15.45 18.01
C GLU A 79 -11.21 14.67 17.67
N GLU A 80 -10.10 15.36 17.38
CA GLU A 80 -8.85 14.75 16.92
C GLU A 80 -8.38 13.63 17.85
N LYS A 81 -8.27 13.92 19.15
CA LYS A 81 -7.76 12.96 20.14
C LYS A 81 -8.63 11.71 20.21
N GLU A 82 -9.95 11.87 20.10
CA GLU A 82 -10.88 10.74 20.12
C GLU A 82 -10.75 9.91 18.85
N PHE A 83 -10.74 10.56 17.68
CA PHE A 83 -10.65 9.87 16.38
C PHE A 83 -9.32 9.12 16.25
N VAL A 84 -8.19 9.75 16.58
CA VAL A 84 -6.87 9.09 16.59
C VAL A 84 -6.88 7.84 17.49
N LYS A 85 -7.50 7.93 18.67
CA LYS A 85 -7.64 6.78 19.58
C LYS A 85 -8.54 5.69 19.00
N LEU A 86 -9.65 6.05 18.37
CA LEU A 86 -10.59 5.10 17.76
C LEU A 86 -9.97 4.36 16.57
N PHE A 87 -9.27 5.07 15.68
CA PHE A 87 -8.59 4.46 14.53
C PHE A 87 -7.49 3.50 14.97
N ASN A 88 -6.58 3.94 15.84
CA ASN A 88 -5.50 3.08 16.34
C ASN A 88 -6.01 1.86 17.12
N LYS A 89 -7.24 1.92 17.68
CA LYS A 89 -7.91 0.78 18.32
C LYS A 89 -8.75 -0.07 17.38
N GLN A 90 -8.83 0.26 16.09
CA GLN A 90 -9.72 -0.40 15.12
C GLN A 90 -11.21 -0.37 15.52
N LYS A 91 -11.65 0.70 16.20
CA LYS A 91 -13.03 0.86 16.70
C LYS A 91 -13.79 2.02 16.05
N PHE A 92 -13.26 2.58 14.97
CA PHE A 92 -13.90 3.68 14.24
C PHE A 92 -14.99 3.14 13.29
N ARG A 93 -16.12 2.68 13.84
CA ARG A 93 -17.31 2.26 13.09
C ARG A 93 -18.57 2.61 13.88
N PRO A 94 -19.73 2.88 13.23
CA PRO A 94 -20.02 2.82 11.78
C PRO A 94 -19.80 4.16 11.04
N ARG A 95 -18.93 5.04 11.53
CA ARG A 95 -18.70 6.35 10.90
C ARG A 95 -17.83 6.22 9.66
N THR A 96 -18.28 6.79 8.55
CA THR A 96 -17.44 7.04 7.38
C THR A 96 -16.85 8.45 7.46
N ALA A 97 -15.60 8.60 7.05
CA ALA A 97 -14.94 9.91 7.04
C ALA A 97 -13.92 9.97 5.91
N ILE A 98 -13.66 11.18 5.42
CA ILE A 98 -12.49 11.48 4.59
C ILE A 98 -11.70 12.52 5.38
N LEU A 99 -10.45 12.22 5.72
CA LEU A 99 -9.66 12.99 6.68
C LEU A 99 -8.24 13.20 6.16
N LYS A 100 -7.67 14.37 6.45
CA LYS A 100 -6.24 14.58 6.27
C LYS A 100 -5.51 13.97 7.47
N VAL A 101 -4.66 13.00 7.21
CA VAL A 101 -4.05 12.17 8.25
C VAL A 101 -2.54 12.12 8.12
N TRP A 102 -1.88 12.11 9.27
CA TRP A 102 -0.45 11.85 9.40
C TRP A 102 -0.29 10.51 10.09
N PHE A 103 0.52 9.63 9.53
CA PHE A 103 0.68 8.27 10.00
C PHE A 103 2.09 7.75 9.73
N GLU A 104 2.46 6.68 10.42
CA GLU A 104 3.76 6.05 10.26
C GLU A 104 3.58 4.57 9.93
N TYR A 105 4.25 4.10 8.89
CA TYR A 105 4.39 2.68 8.58
C TYR A 105 5.64 2.08 9.23
N PRO A 106 5.62 0.79 9.59
CA PRO A 106 6.82 0.05 9.98
C PRO A 106 7.94 0.17 8.95
N LYS A 107 9.19 0.29 9.42
CA LYS A 107 10.37 0.49 8.54
C LYS A 107 10.68 -0.70 7.62
N ASN A 108 10.16 -1.87 7.95
CA ASN A 108 10.39 -3.14 7.27
C ASN A 108 9.17 -3.63 6.47
N MET A 109 8.16 -2.76 6.29
CA MET A 109 6.93 -3.12 5.58
C MET A 109 7.17 -3.20 4.07
N PHE A 110 6.68 -4.28 3.45
CA PHE A 110 6.82 -4.54 2.01
C PHE A 110 5.53 -4.25 1.24
N PHE A 111 4.38 -4.60 1.80
CA PHE A 111 3.07 -4.40 1.16
C PHE A 111 2.38 -3.18 1.77
N HIS A 112 2.34 -2.06 1.05
CA HIS A 112 1.60 -0.86 1.47
C HIS A 112 0.18 -0.90 0.94
N PRO A 113 -0.85 -0.84 1.81
CA PRO A 113 -2.24 -0.80 1.36
C PRO A 113 -2.51 0.46 0.51
N ILE A 114 -1.75 1.53 0.76
CA ILE A 114 -1.85 2.78 0.04
C ILE A 114 -0.51 3.12 -0.60
N PRO A 115 -0.39 3.08 -1.94
CA PRO A 115 0.81 3.52 -2.64
C PRO A 115 0.92 5.05 -2.61
N ALA A 116 2.09 5.58 -2.27
CA ALA A 116 2.35 7.01 -2.41
C ALA A 116 2.57 7.35 -3.88
N LYS A 117 1.84 8.34 -4.40
CA LYS A 117 2.01 8.85 -5.77
C LYS A 117 2.82 10.13 -5.75
N ASP A 118 4.11 10.00 -6.04
CA ASP A 118 5.01 11.14 -6.07
C ASP A 118 5.00 11.79 -7.44
N LYS A 119 4.82 13.12 -7.49
CA LYS A 119 5.10 13.88 -8.69
C LYS A 119 6.60 13.91 -8.91
N ILE A 120 7.04 13.39 -10.06
CA ILE A 120 8.43 13.46 -10.49
C ILE A 120 8.53 14.28 -11.76
N THR A 121 9.55 15.13 -11.83
CA THR A 121 9.90 15.82 -13.07
C THR A 121 11.03 15.05 -13.74
N PHE A 122 10.87 14.74 -15.02
CA PHE A 122 11.91 14.09 -15.81
C PHE A 122 12.04 14.79 -17.16
N THR A 123 13.20 14.64 -17.79
CA THR A 123 13.44 15.17 -19.13
C THR A 123 13.17 14.05 -20.13
N ASN A 124 12.24 14.26 -21.06
CA ASN A 124 11.93 13.28 -22.09
C ASN A 124 13.10 13.19 -23.11
N ARG A 125 13.01 12.23 -24.04
CA ARG A 125 14.05 12.00 -25.07
C ARG A 125 14.31 13.19 -25.99
N ILE A 126 13.38 14.16 -26.04
CA ILE A 126 13.43 15.37 -26.87
C ILE A 126 13.95 16.56 -26.05
N GLY A 127 14.39 16.36 -24.80
CA GLY A 127 14.91 17.44 -23.95
C GLY A 127 13.83 18.27 -23.24
N LYS A 128 12.54 17.90 -23.35
CA LYS A 128 11.44 18.62 -22.72
C LYS A 128 11.21 18.08 -21.30
N LYS A 129 11.07 18.98 -20.32
CA LYS A 129 10.69 18.61 -18.95
C LYS A 129 9.21 18.24 -18.92
N GLU A 130 8.93 17.03 -18.44
CA GLU A 130 7.59 16.50 -18.22
C GLU A 130 7.41 16.15 -16.74
N THR A 131 6.17 16.18 -16.28
CA THR A 131 5.81 15.77 -14.92
C THR A 131 5.02 14.47 -15.00
N GLY A 132 5.54 13.42 -14.37
CA GLY A 132 4.87 12.14 -14.24
C GLY A 132 4.54 11.83 -12.78
N SER A 133 3.77 10.77 -12.57
CA SER A 133 3.55 10.19 -11.24
C SER A 133 4.36 8.90 -11.12
N LYS A 134 5.18 8.79 -10.07
CA LYS A 134 5.89 7.56 -9.73
C LYS A 134 5.34 7.01 -8.42
N ILE A 135 4.88 5.76 -8.46
CA ILE A 135 4.48 5.05 -7.25
C ILE A 135 5.75 4.75 -6.44
N ARG A 136 5.74 5.13 -5.16
CA ARG A 136 6.81 4.79 -4.21
C ARG A 136 6.22 4.17 -2.96
N PHE A 137 6.98 3.21 -2.41
CA PHE A 137 6.73 2.66 -1.09
C PHE A 137 7.40 3.58 -0.07
N ARG A 138 6.60 4.23 0.78
CA ARG A 138 7.10 5.13 1.82
C ARG A 138 6.98 4.41 3.17
N ASN A 139 8.09 3.85 3.64
CA ASN A 139 8.21 3.41 5.03
C ASN A 139 8.45 4.61 5.95
N GLY A 140 8.05 4.50 7.21
CA GLY A 140 8.11 5.63 8.15
C GLY A 140 6.97 6.62 7.93
N PHE A 141 7.26 7.90 8.13
CA PHE A 141 6.26 8.96 8.22
C PHE A 141 5.64 9.36 6.87
N CYS A 142 4.32 9.42 6.84
CA CYS A 142 3.49 9.73 5.69
C CYS A 142 2.36 10.69 6.07
N HIS A 143 1.85 11.41 5.07
CA HIS A 143 0.61 12.17 5.21
C HIS A 143 -0.17 12.16 3.90
N ASP A 144 -1.48 12.02 4.00
CA ASP A 144 -2.37 12.03 2.85
C ASP A 144 -3.82 12.34 3.27
N VAL A 145 -4.70 12.53 2.28
CA VAL A 145 -6.15 12.62 2.46
C VAL A 145 -6.76 11.25 2.18
N LEU A 146 -7.26 10.59 3.22
CA LEU A 146 -7.66 9.19 3.17
C LEU A 146 -9.09 8.98 3.68
N THR A 147 -9.73 7.92 3.16
CA THR A 147 -11.01 7.47 3.70
C THR A 147 -10.81 6.73 5.03
N SER A 148 -11.85 6.66 5.85
CA SER A 148 -11.83 5.89 7.10
C SER A 148 -11.52 4.40 6.89
N VAL A 149 -11.87 3.86 5.72
CA VAL A 149 -11.53 2.48 5.32
C VAL A 149 -10.03 2.35 5.11
N ASP A 150 -9.44 3.23 4.31
CA ASP A 150 -8.01 3.23 4.03
C ASP A 150 -7.18 3.42 5.32
N ILE A 151 -7.64 4.32 6.21
CA ILE A 151 -7.02 4.55 7.53
C ILE A 151 -7.06 3.28 8.38
N GLN A 152 -8.18 2.53 8.37
CA GLN A 152 -8.26 1.25 9.08
C GLN A 152 -7.31 0.21 8.48
N GLU A 153 -7.20 0.13 7.15
CA GLU A 153 -6.27 -0.80 6.51
C GLU A 153 -4.79 -0.47 6.80
N ILE A 154 -4.43 0.81 6.90
CA ILE A 154 -3.11 1.24 7.39
C ILE A 154 -2.84 0.64 8.78
N VAL A 155 -3.78 0.83 9.71
CA VAL A 155 -3.59 0.38 11.09
C VAL A 155 -3.58 -1.15 11.18
N LYS A 156 -4.38 -1.86 10.37
CA LYS A 156 -4.35 -3.34 10.31
C LYS A 156 -3.01 -3.85 9.79
N SER A 157 -2.40 -3.12 8.87
CA SER A 157 -1.09 -3.44 8.30
C SER A 157 0.08 -3.09 9.24
N GLY A 158 -0.20 -2.67 10.47
CA GLY A 158 0.81 -2.32 11.47
C GLY A 158 1.22 -0.84 11.46
N GLY A 159 0.57 -0.01 10.65
CA GLY A 159 0.74 1.44 10.69
C GLY A 159 0.12 2.08 11.93
N LYS A 160 0.56 3.30 12.25
CA LYS A 160 0.05 4.06 13.40
C LYS A 160 -0.42 5.44 12.95
N ILE A 161 -1.64 5.81 13.33
CA ILE A 161 -2.15 7.16 13.10
C ILE A 161 -1.59 8.08 14.18
N ILE A 162 -0.94 9.15 13.76
CA ILE A 162 -0.26 10.11 14.64
C ILE A 162 -1.15 11.33 14.88
N ARG A 163 -1.73 11.87 13.80
CA ARG A 163 -2.48 13.12 13.82
C ARG A 163 -3.54 13.13 12.74
N ILE A 164 -4.65 13.79 13.04
CA ILE A 164 -5.71 14.10 12.07
C ILE A 164 -5.83 15.63 12.04
N SER A 165 -6.02 16.20 10.86
CA SER A 165 -6.22 17.63 10.71
C SER A 165 -7.38 17.93 9.77
N GLU A 166 -7.87 19.16 9.84
CA GLU A 166 -8.84 19.68 8.88
C GLU A 166 -8.30 19.62 7.45
N MET A 167 -9.22 19.45 6.49
CA MET A 167 -8.95 19.74 5.09
C MET A 167 -9.10 21.24 4.90
N VAL A 168 -7.98 21.91 4.60
CA VAL A 168 -7.94 23.31 4.17
C VAL A 168 -8.33 23.38 2.70
#